data_AF-A0A929YFP2-F1
#
_entry.id   AF-A0A929YFP2-F1
#
_cell.length_a   1.000
_cell.length_b   1.000
_cell.length_c   1.000
_cell.angle_alpha   90.00
_cell.angle_beta   90.00
_cell.angle_gamma   90.00
#
_symmetry.space_group_name_H-M   'P 1'
#
loop_
_entity.id
_entity.type
_entity.pdbx_description
1 polymer ?
#
loop_
_entity_poly.entity_id
_entity_poly.type
_entity_poly.pdbx_seq_one_letter_code
_entity_poly.pdbx_strand_id
1 'polypeptide(L)'
;CIVSEDNKILSMGYNGFPIGCADDDFPWEREAEDELDTKYPFVTHSELNAILNYRGGSLEGAKIYVSLFPCNECAKAIIQAGIRTVIYESDKYAGTPMNQAAKRMFDAAGVRYHQYAKTGRKIELTL
;
A
#
# COMPACT_ATOMS: atom_id res chain seq x y z
N CYS A 1 6.18 2.70 1.44
CA CYS A 1 7.54 2.57 2.02
C CYS A 1 7.42 1.88 3.38
N ILE A 2 8.19 0.82 3.64
CA ILE A 2 8.21 0.13 4.93
C ILE A 2 9.50 0.47 5.67
N VAL A 3 9.35 0.79 6.96
CA VAL A 3 10.41 1.31 7.82
C VAL A 3 10.44 0.49 9.11
N SER A 4 11.63 0.09 9.55
CA SER A 4 11.83 -0.64 10.81
C SER A 4 11.50 0.21 12.05
N GLU A 5 11.50 -0.43 13.21
CA GLU A 5 11.40 0.26 14.50
C GLU A 5 12.56 1.27 14.69
N ASP A 6 13.76 0.92 14.21
CA ASP A 6 14.96 1.76 14.21
C ASP A 6 14.97 2.87 13.14
N ASN A 7 13.85 3.13 12.47
CA ASN A 7 13.72 4.15 11.41
C ASN A 7 14.60 3.91 10.17
N LYS A 8 14.93 2.64 9.87
CA LYS A 8 15.63 2.27 8.63
C LYS A 8 14.61 1.90 7.56
N ILE A 9 14.80 2.40 6.34
CA ILE A 9 13.98 1.96 5.20
C ILE A 9 14.32 0.49 4.92
N LEU A 10 13.31 -0.37 4.97
CA LEU A 10 13.44 -1.80 4.72
C LEU A 10 13.06 -2.16 3.28
N SER A 11 12.00 -1.54 2.77
CA SER A 11 11.47 -1.84 1.44
C SER A 11 10.61 -0.69 0.90
N MET A 12 10.48 -0.64 -0.42
CA MET A 12 9.66 0.33 -1.14
C MET A 12 8.81 -0.37 -2.21
N GLY A 13 7.70 0.26 -2.56
CA GLY A 13 6.78 -0.24 -3.57
C GLY A 13 5.95 0.90 -4.13
N TYR A 14 5.54 0.74 -5.38
CA TYR A 14 4.60 1.58 -6.12
C TYR A 14 3.59 0.67 -6.83
N ASN A 15 2.46 1.21 -7.27
CA ASN A 15 1.47 0.43 -8.00
C ASN A 15 1.96 0.14 -9.43
N GLY A 16 1.84 -1.10 -9.87
CA GLY A 16 2.30 -1.55 -11.19
C GLY A 16 1.88 -2.99 -11.43
N PHE A 17 2.11 -3.49 -12.64
CA PHE A 17 1.88 -4.90 -12.93
C PHE A 17 2.96 -5.79 -12.26
N PRO A 18 2.67 -7.09 -12.10
CA PRO A 18 3.63 -8.06 -11.59
C PRO A 18 4.94 -8.07 -12.40
N ILE A 19 6.03 -8.48 -11.76
CA ILE A 19 7.33 -8.60 -12.42
C ILE A 19 7.21 -9.56 -13.63
N GLY A 20 7.57 -9.07 -14.81
CA GLY A 20 7.47 -9.81 -16.07
C GLY A 20 6.19 -9.55 -16.87
N CYS A 21 5.23 -8.79 -16.32
CA CYS A 21 4.07 -8.28 -17.05
C CYS A 21 4.38 -6.84 -17.52
N ALA A 22 4.65 -6.65 -18.81
CA ALA A 22 5.02 -5.35 -19.35
C ALA A 22 3.83 -4.39 -19.40
N ASP A 23 4.07 -3.10 -19.12
CA ASP A 23 3.03 -2.07 -19.18
C ASP A 23 2.46 -1.87 -20.59
N ASP A 24 3.21 -2.23 -21.63
CA ASP A 24 2.78 -2.15 -23.04
C ASP A 24 1.88 -3.32 -23.45
N ASP A 25 1.93 -4.44 -22.71
CA ASP A 25 1.19 -5.67 -23.04
C ASP A 25 -0.11 -5.82 -22.23
N PHE A 26 -0.24 -5.10 -21.11
CA PHE A 26 -1.37 -5.22 -20.17
C PHE A 26 -2.21 -3.94 -20.12
N PRO A 27 -3.54 -4.07 -19.95
CA PRO A 27 -4.44 -2.92 -20.02
C PRO A 27 -4.33 -2.02 -18.79
N TRP A 28 -4.17 -0.72 -19.02
CA TRP A 28 -4.20 0.31 -17.97
C TRP A 28 -5.57 0.97 -17.76
N GLU A 29 -6.53 0.64 -18.64
CA GLU A 29 -7.85 1.24 -18.64
C GLU A 29 -8.65 0.89 -17.39
N ARG A 30 -9.57 1.79 -17.03
CA ARG A 30 -10.46 1.62 -15.87
C ARG A 30 -11.84 1.13 -16.24
N GLU A 31 -12.24 1.31 -17.49
CA GLU A 31 -13.59 1.00 -17.97
C GLU A 31 -13.45 0.33 -19.33
N ALA A 32 -14.07 -0.85 -19.47
CA ALA A 32 -14.14 -1.62 -20.70
C ALA A 32 -15.38 -2.54 -20.63
N GLU A 33 -15.77 -3.12 -21.77
CA GLU A 33 -16.88 -4.10 -21.81
C GLU A 33 -16.49 -5.42 -21.14
N ASP A 34 -15.24 -5.88 -21.35
CA ASP A 34 -14.66 -7.04 -20.66
C ASP A 34 -13.78 -6.56 -19.48
N GLU A 35 -13.92 -7.21 -18.33
CA GLU A 35 -13.09 -6.92 -17.14
C GLU A 35 -11.61 -7.20 -17.40
N LEU A 36 -11.29 -8.18 -18.26
CA LEU A 36 -9.93 -8.51 -18.67
C LEU A 36 -9.26 -7.43 -19.54
N ASP A 37 -10.04 -6.48 -20.06
CA ASP A 37 -9.54 -5.30 -20.77
C ASP A 37 -9.33 -4.10 -19.82
N THR A 38 -9.48 -4.30 -18.50
CA THR A 38 -9.18 -3.29 -17.48
C THR A 38 -7.94 -3.66 -16.67
N LYS A 39 -7.35 -2.69 -15.99
CA LYS A 39 -6.18 -2.93 -15.13
C LYS A 39 -6.48 -3.73 -13.86
N TYR A 40 -7.74 -3.78 -13.42
CA TYR A 40 -8.09 -4.21 -12.07
C TYR A 40 -7.71 -5.67 -11.74
N PRO A 41 -7.80 -6.63 -12.68
CA PRO A 41 -7.36 -8.00 -12.45
C PRO A 41 -5.83 -8.13 -12.31
N PHE A 42 -5.06 -7.19 -12.88
CA PHE A 42 -3.61 -7.35 -13.05
C PHE A 42 -2.80 -6.44 -12.13
N VAL A 43 -3.31 -5.25 -11.79
CA VAL A 43 -2.52 -4.25 -11.06
C VAL A 43 -2.23 -4.70 -9.63
N THR A 44 -0.97 -4.62 -9.24
CA THR A 44 -0.52 -4.83 -7.86
C THR A 44 -0.39 -3.48 -7.16
N HIS A 45 -1.00 -3.37 -5.98
CA HIS A 45 -0.95 -2.15 -5.17
C HIS A 45 0.44 -1.92 -4.55
N SER A 46 0.74 -0.66 -4.25
CA SER A 46 2.03 -0.22 -3.72
C SER A 46 2.43 -0.91 -2.41
N GLU A 47 1.46 -1.19 -1.55
CA GLU A 47 1.61 -1.83 -0.25
C GLU A 47 2.02 -3.28 -0.42
N LEU A 48 1.35 -4.00 -1.33
CA LEU A 48 1.66 -5.38 -1.63
C LEU A 48 3.04 -5.50 -2.29
N ASN A 49 3.36 -4.64 -3.25
CA ASN A 49 4.71 -4.58 -3.82
C ASN A 49 5.77 -4.27 -2.76
N ALA A 50 5.54 -3.34 -1.84
CA ALA A 50 6.49 -3.04 -0.77
C ALA A 50 6.75 -4.26 0.14
N ILE A 51 5.71 -5.04 0.46
CA ILE A 51 5.85 -6.28 1.23
C ILE A 51 6.60 -7.34 0.42
N LEU A 52 6.19 -7.60 -0.82
CA LEU A 52 6.74 -8.68 -1.66
C LEU A 52 8.17 -8.41 -2.14
N ASN A 53 8.57 -7.14 -2.25
CA ASN A 53 9.94 -6.74 -2.59
C ASN A 53 10.92 -6.97 -1.44
N TYR A 54 10.45 -7.11 -0.21
CA TYR A 54 11.34 -7.30 0.93
C TYR A 54 11.93 -8.71 0.94
N ARG A 55 13.27 -8.80 0.92
CA ARG A 55 14.04 -10.05 0.98
C ARG A 55 14.87 -10.18 2.26
N GLY A 56 14.73 -9.22 3.19
CA GLY A 56 15.63 -9.05 4.33
C GLY A 56 15.23 -9.78 5.63
N GLY A 57 14.20 -10.62 5.61
CA GLY A 57 13.71 -11.35 6.78
C GLY A 57 12.31 -10.91 7.20
N SER A 58 12.16 -10.53 8.48
CA SER A 58 10.85 -10.20 9.07
C SER A 58 10.46 -8.72 8.92
N LEU A 59 9.17 -8.48 8.73
CA LEU A 59 8.55 -7.15 8.80
C LEU A 59 7.74 -6.95 10.10
N GLU A 60 7.83 -7.89 11.05
CA GLU A 60 7.14 -7.81 12.34
C GLU A 60 7.53 -6.51 13.07
N GLY A 61 6.52 -5.79 13.59
CA GLY A 61 6.72 -4.52 14.30
C GLY A 61 6.97 -3.31 13.41
N ALA A 62 7.19 -3.51 12.09
CA ALA A 62 7.51 -2.41 11.19
C ALA A 62 6.33 -1.43 11.00
N LYS A 63 6.66 -0.29 10.38
CA LYS A 63 5.74 0.80 10.02
C LYS A 63 5.67 0.91 8.51
N ILE A 64 4.48 1.10 7.96
CA ILE A 64 4.28 1.37 6.53
C ILE A 64 3.76 2.79 6.32
N TYR A 65 4.42 3.54 5.44
CA TYR A 65 4.04 4.87 4.97
C TYR A 65 3.46 4.77 3.56
N VAL A 66 2.23 5.28 3.38
CA VAL A 66 1.44 5.20 2.15
C VAL A 66 0.80 6.55 1.81
N SER A 67 0.61 6.83 0.52
CA SER A 67 -0.06 8.06 0.07
C SER A 67 -1.58 8.00 0.18
N LEU A 68 -2.16 6.80 0.14
CA LEU A 68 -3.60 6.55 0.24
C LEU A 68 -3.85 5.46 1.27
N PHE A 69 -4.95 5.57 2.02
CA PHE A 69 -5.36 4.56 2.99
C PHE A 69 -5.50 3.18 2.32
N PRO A 70 -4.93 2.10 2.89
CA PRO A 70 -4.91 0.79 2.24
C PRO A 70 -6.32 0.22 2.00
N CYS A 71 -6.51 -0.47 0.88
CA CYS A 71 -7.73 -1.26 0.66
C CYS A 71 -7.76 -2.49 1.60
N ASN A 72 -8.88 -3.21 1.64
CA ASN A 72 -9.04 -4.38 2.48
C ASN A 72 -8.06 -5.52 2.12
N GLU A 73 -7.76 -5.74 0.84
CA GLU A 73 -6.77 -6.76 0.44
C GLU A 73 -5.35 -6.40 0.90
N CYS A 74 -4.96 -5.13 0.76
CA CYS A 74 -3.68 -4.64 1.29
C CYS A 74 -3.64 -4.70 2.81
N ALA A 75 -4.76 -4.42 3.50
CA ALA A 75 -4.85 -4.55 4.95
C ALA A 75 -4.59 -5.98 5.42
N LYS A 76 -5.14 -7.00 4.74
CA LYS A 76 -4.84 -8.42 5.02
C LYS A 76 -3.34 -8.68 4.90
N ALA A 77 -2.73 -8.25 3.80
CA ALA A 77 -1.29 -8.46 3.58
C ALA A 77 -0.43 -7.76 4.63
N ILE A 78 -0.76 -6.51 4.99
CA ILE A 78 -0.07 -5.73 6.04
C ILE A 78 -0.13 -6.47 7.39
N ILE A 79 -1.32 -6.95 7.78
CA ILE A 79 -1.52 -7.70 9.03
C ILE A 79 -0.69 -8.99 9.01
N GLN A 80 -0.78 -9.78 7.94
CA GLN A 80 -0.07 -11.05 7.83
C GLN A 80 1.45 -10.89 7.75
N ALA A 81 1.94 -9.74 7.27
CA ALA A 81 3.36 -9.41 7.26
C ALA A 81 3.90 -9.00 8.65
N GLY A 82 3.04 -8.84 9.66
CA GLY A 82 3.44 -8.45 11.01
C GLY A 82 3.63 -6.93 11.19
N ILE A 83 3.26 -6.12 10.20
CA ILE A 83 3.38 -4.65 10.27
C ILE A 83 2.35 -4.13 11.28
N ARG A 84 2.79 -3.28 12.22
CA ARG A 84 1.94 -2.83 13.35
C ARG A 84 1.49 -1.38 13.27
N THR A 85 1.99 -0.61 12.31
CA THR A 85 1.61 0.80 12.15
C THR A 85 1.48 1.20 10.68
N VAL A 86 0.37 1.82 10.32
CA VAL A 86 0.11 2.41 9.01
C VAL A 86 0.08 3.94 9.15
N ILE A 87 0.90 4.63 8.38
CA ILE A 87 0.89 6.09 8.28
C ILE A 87 0.42 6.44 6.87
N TYR A 88 -0.72 7.10 6.75
CA TYR A 88 -1.34 7.39 5.45
C TYR A 88 -1.52 8.89 5.22
N GLU A 89 -1.35 9.38 4.00
CA GLU A 89 -1.58 10.79 3.70
C GLU A 89 -3.07 11.12 3.48
N SER A 90 -3.75 10.35 2.62
CA SER A 90 -5.13 10.58 2.23
C SER A 90 -6.04 9.42 2.63
N ASP A 91 -7.26 9.71 3.08
CA ASP A 91 -8.36 8.74 3.25
C ASP A 91 -9.59 9.19 2.44
N LYS A 92 -9.37 9.57 1.17
CA LYS A 92 -10.43 10.11 0.29
C LYS A 92 -11.59 9.13 0.00
N TYR A 93 -11.39 7.84 0.27
CA TYR A 93 -12.41 6.79 0.12
C TYR A 93 -12.99 6.35 1.47
N ALA A 94 -12.85 7.18 2.50
CA ALA A 94 -13.43 6.95 3.82
C ALA A 94 -14.92 6.62 3.70
N GLY A 95 -15.36 5.59 4.42
CA GLY A 95 -16.76 5.17 4.46
C GLY A 95 -17.20 4.20 3.36
N THR A 96 -16.36 3.94 2.36
CA THR A 96 -16.63 2.84 1.41
C THR A 96 -16.56 1.47 2.11
N PRO A 97 -17.25 0.43 1.62
CA PRO A 97 -17.21 -0.90 2.24
C PRO A 97 -15.79 -1.46 2.37
N MET A 98 -14.94 -1.25 1.36
CA MET A 98 -13.53 -1.70 1.39
C MET A 98 -12.72 -0.97 2.47
N ASN A 99 -12.93 0.34 2.62
CA ASN A 99 -12.27 1.15 3.66
C ASN A 99 -12.72 0.72 5.07
N GLN A 100 -14.02 0.53 5.28
CA GLN A 100 -14.57 0.07 6.55
C GLN A 100 -14.07 -1.33 6.91
N ALA A 101 -14.00 -2.24 5.93
CA ALA A 101 -13.46 -3.58 6.12
C ALA A 101 -11.98 -3.54 6.52
N ALA A 102 -11.17 -2.70 5.85
CA ALA A 102 -9.76 -2.50 6.20
C ALA A 102 -9.59 -1.99 7.64
N LYS A 103 -10.33 -0.95 8.03
CA LYS A 103 -10.30 -0.38 9.40
C LYS A 103 -10.70 -1.42 10.44
N ARG A 104 -11.81 -2.13 10.22
CA ARG A 104 -12.26 -3.22 11.11
C ARG A 104 -11.20 -4.31 11.28
N MET A 105 -10.50 -4.70 10.20
CA MET A 105 -9.42 -5.68 10.29
C MET A 105 -8.20 -5.13 11.04
N PHE A 106 -7.80 -3.88 10.79
CA PHE A 106 -6.70 -3.25 11.52
C PHE A 106 -7.01 -3.14 13.02
N ASP A 107 -8.21 -2.69 13.38
CA ASP A 107 -8.66 -2.60 14.78
C ASP A 107 -8.64 -3.97 15.46
N ALA A 108 -9.18 -5.00 14.80
CA ALA A 108 -9.19 -6.36 15.34
C ALA A 108 -7.79 -6.97 15.50
N ALA A 109 -6.86 -6.64 14.60
CA ALA A 109 -5.48 -7.14 14.63
C ALA A 109 -4.52 -6.28 15.48
N GLY A 110 -5.00 -5.17 16.06
CA GLY A 110 -4.17 -4.23 16.81
C GLY A 110 -3.15 -3.47 15.95
N VAL A 111 -3.43 -3.29 14.65
CA VAL A 111 -2.61 -2.45 13.76
C VAL A 111 -3.06 -1.01 13.89
N ARG A 112 -2.18 -0.13 14.36
CA ARG A 112 -2.48 1.30 14.50
C ARG A 112 -2.44 1.98 13.14
N TYR A 113 -3.33 2.92 12.89
CA TYR A 113 -3.27 3.77 11.69
C TYR A 113 -3.39 5.25 12.04
N HIS A 114 -2.55 6.08 11.42
CA HIS A 114 -2.49 7.52 11.68
C HIS A 114 -2.46 8.28 10.36
N GLN A 115 -3.29 9.30 10.24
CA GLN A 115 -3.16 10.24 9.13
C GLN A 115 -1.90 11.09 9.32
N TYR A 116 -1.10 11.21 8.27
CA TYR A 116 0.11 12.02 8.29
C TYR A 116 -0.24 13.50 8.47
N ALA A 117 0.28 14.11 9.52
CA ALA A 117 0.14 15.54 9.76
C ALA A 117 1.09 16.31 8.82
N LYS A 118 0.52 16.93 7.77
CA LYS A 118 1.29 17.75 6.84
C LYS A 118 1.93 18.93 7.57
N THR A 119 3.24 19.08 7.40
CA THR A 119 4.02 20.19 7.99
C THR A 119 4.15 21.40 7.06
N GLY A 120 3.59 21.33 5.85
CA GLY A 120 3.81 22.34 4.80
C GLY A 120 5.21 22.33 4.19
N ARG A 121 6.07 21.38 4.59
CA ARG A 121 7.44 21.26 4.10
C ARG A 121 7.43 20.87 2.60
N LYS A 122 8.12 21.65 1.78
CA LYS A 122 8.34 21.38 0.35
C LYS A 122 9.73 20.75 0.17
N ILE A 123 9.82 19.74 -0.69
CA ILE A 123 11.08 19.11 -1.10
C ILE A 123 11.24 19.39 -2.59
N GLU A 124 12.35 20.01 -2.98
CA GLU A 124 12.74 20.25 -4.37
C GLU A 124 14.05 19.50 -4.62
N LEU A 125 14.10 18.75 -5.72
CA LEU A 125 15.27 17.98 -6.13
C LEU A 125 15.66 18.41 -7.54
N THR A 126 16.93 18.76 -7.73
CA THR A 126 17.54 18.95 -9.04
C THR A 126 18.50 17.79 -9.26
N LEU A 127 18.26 17.02 -10.32
CA LEU A 127 19.04 15.84 -10.69
C LEU A 127 20.28 16.23 -11.51
#